data_AF-A0A1Q7KWH8-F1
#
_entry.id   AF-A0A1Q7KWH8-F1
#
_cell.length_a   1.000
_cell.length_b   1.000
_cell.length_c   1.000
_cell.angle_alpha   90.00
_cell.angle_beta   90.00
_cell.angle_gamma   90.00
#
_symmetry.space_group_name_H-M   'P 1'
#
loop_
_entity.id
_entity.type
_entity.pdbx_description
1 polymer ?
#
loop_
_entity_poly.entity_id
_entity_poly.type
_entity_poly.pdbx_seq_one_letter_code
_entity_poly.pdbx_strand_id
1 'polypeptide(L)'
;MKSVKRRKINGARVPFTLRPRKKYPFRTPIPPCSIVRVKAAPRNPWRKELGRRFRSGYYSWMDGLDCIWLVNNDGKYEQTLDHAYLYKFFEIEKVSKERSFYGRNRPQFEPMK
;
A
#
# COMPACT_ATOMS: atom_id res chain seq x y z
N MET A 1 24.10 12.64 55.01
CA MET A 1 23.57 12.89 53.65
C MET A 1 24.70 12.70 52.64
N LYS A 2 24.64 11.68 51.75
CA LYS A 2 25.69 11.44 50.74
C LYS A 2 25.17 11.87 49.36
N SER A 3 25.79 12.92 48.80
CA SER A 3 25.47 13.47 47.48
C SER A 3 25.98 12.54 46.37
N VAL A 4 25.06 12.02 45.55
CA VAL A 4 25.39 11.19 44.38
C VAL A 4 25.87 12.10 43.26
N LYS A 5 27.19 12.13 43.02
CA LYS A 5 27.78 12.84 41.87
C LYS A 5 27.35 12.13 40.57
N ARG A 6 26.46 12.77 39.79
CA ARG A 6 26.09 12.33 38.44
C ARG A 6 27.35 12.29 37.55
N ARG A 7 27.69 11.10 37.02
CA ARG A 7 28.75 10.97 36.01
C ARG A 7 28.30 11.69 34.73
N LYS A 8 29.11 12.65 34.26
CA LYS A 8 28.99 13.22 32.91
C LYS A 8 29.18 12.09 31.91
N ILE A 9 28.15 11.76 31.14
CA ILE A 9 28.28 10.87 29.99
C ILE A 9 29.13 11.63 28.97
N ASN A 10 30.36 11.15 28.76
CA ASN A 10 31.26 11.67 27.74
C ASN A 10 30.53 11.60 26.39
N GLY A 11 30.41 12.76 25.74
CA GLY A 11 29.81 12.90 24.42
C GLY A 11 30.61 12.14 23.39
N ALA A 12 30.30 10.85 23.22
CA ALA A 12 30.64 10.13 22.01
C ALA A 12 30.02 10.90 20.86
N ARG A 13 30.86 11.47 19.98
CA ARG A 13 30.47 12.06 18.71
C ARG A 13 29.98 10.95 17.79
N VAL A 14 28.84 10.34 18.12
CA VAL A 14 28.09 9.57 17.13
C VAL A 14 27.67 10.58 16.07
N PRO A 15 28.03 10.38 14.79
CA PRO A 15 27.55 11.27 13.74
C PRO A 15 26.03 11.34 13.87
N PHE A 16 25.48 12.54 13.76
CA PHE A 16 24.05 12.79 13.80
C PHE A 16 23.39 12.28 12.51
N THR A 17 23.65 11.04 12.13
CA THR A 17 22.78 10.31 11.21
C THR A 17 21.59 9.88 12.05
N LEU A 18 20.66 10.83 12.25
CA LEU A 18 19.30 10.51 12.65
C LEU A 18 18.81 9.49 11.63
N ARG A 19 18.88 8.19 11.96
CA ARG A 19 18.14 7.19 11.21
C ARG A 19 16.71 7.71 11.20
N PRO A 20 16.12 7.99 10.03
CA PRO A 20 14.80 8.59 9.99
C PRO A 20 13.85 7.67 10.77
N ARG A 21 13.20 8.23 11.79
CA ARG A 21 12.30 7.48 12.70
C ARG A 21 11.18 6.77 11.94
N LYS A 22 10.80 7.29 10.77
CA LYS A 22 9.96 6.62 9.79
C LYS A 22 10.80 6.24 8.59
N LYS A 23 10.75 4.95 8.21
CA LYS A 23 11.53 4.41 7.11
C LYS A 23 11.19 5.08 5.77
N TYR A 24 9.97 5.57 5.56
CA TYR A 24 9.53 6.52 4.51
C TYR A 24 8.20 7.18 4.98
N PRO A 25 7.85 8.40 4.53
CA PRO A 25 6.55 9.01 4.84
C PRO A 25 5.39 8.37 4.05
N PHE A 26 5.69 7.58 3.01
CA PHE A 26 4.72 6.96 2.13
C PHE A 26 4.12 5.68 2.73
N ARG A 27 2.84 5.43 2.43
CA ARG A 27 2.17 4.19 2.81
C ARG A 27 2.81 3.02 2.07
N THR A 28 2.87 1.86 2.71
CA THR A 28 3.38 0.65 2.07
C THR A 28 2.46 0.28 0.90
N PRO A 29 3.00 0.08 -0.32
CA PRO A 29 2.21 -0.30 -1.47
C PRO A 29 1.55 -1.65 -1.25
N ILE A 30 0.30 -1.78 -1.68
CA ILE A 30 -0.42 -3.06 -1.59
C ILE A 30 0.18 -4.04 -2.60
N PRO A 31 0.53 -5.28 -2.19
CA PRO A 31 1.06 -6.28 -3.11
C PRO A 31 0.07 -6.55 -4.26
N PRO A 32 0.53 -6.66 -5.52
CA PRO A 32 -0.32 -7.08 -6.63
C PRO A 32 -0.98 -8.44 -6.37
N CYS A 33 -2.09 -8.71 -7.05
CA CYS A 33 -2.98 -9.86 -6.84
C CYS A 33 -3.76 -9.88 -5.50
N SER A 34 -3.68 -8.84 -4.66
CA SER A 34 -4.51 -8.73 -3.46
C SER A 34 -5.97 -8.49 -3.82
N ILE A 35 -6.91 -8.99 -3.02
CA ILE A 35 -8.35 -8.81 -3.23
C ILE A 35 -8.85 -7.70 -2.30
N VAL A 36 -9.53 -6.73 -2.89
CA VAL A 36 -10.15 -5.60 -2.20
C VAL A 36 -11.62 -5.52 -2.55
N ARG A 37 -12.45 -5.16 -1.58
CA ARG A 37 -13.89 -5.01 -1.74
C ARG A 37 -14.29 -3.56 -1.46
N VAL A 38 -15.17 -3.00 -2.28
CA VAL A 38 -15.73 -1.67 -2.02
C VAL A 38 -16.64 -1.76 -0.79
N LYS A 39 -16.24 -1.10 0.30
CA LYS A 39 -16.99 -1.09 1.57
C LYS A 39 -17.93 0.11 1.66
N ALA A 40 -17.45 1.27 1.24
CA ALA A 40 -18.19 2.53 1.29
C ALA A 40 -17.74 3.41 0.12
N ALA A 41 -18.62 4.26 -0.40
CA ALA A 41 -18.29 5.15 -1.50
C ALA A 41 -18.86 6.54 -1.22
N PRO A 42 -18.02 7.60 -1.23
CA PRO A 42 -18.49 8.97 -0.99
C PRO A 42 -19.11 9.59 -2.25
N ARG A 43 -18.77 9.08 -3.45
CA ARG A 43 -19.14 9.67 -4.74
C ARG A 43 -19.25 8.60 -5.83
N ASN A 44 -20.01 8.87 -6.89
CA ASN A 44 -19.95 8.10 -8.13
C ASN A 44 -18.54 8.22 -8.73
N PRO A 45 -17.94 7.15 -9.30
CA PRO A 45 -18.58 5.91 -9.80
C PRO A 45 -18.79 4.79 -8.75
N TRP A 46 -18.05 4.80 -7.65
CA TRP A 46 -17.98 3.68 -6.69
C TRP A 46 -19.29 3.34 -5.97
N ARG A 47 -20.26 4.26 -5.92
CA ARG A 47 -21.56 4.02 -5.28
C ARG A 47 -22.34 2.89 -5.93
N LYS A 48 -22.20 2.70 -7.26
CA LYS A 48 -22.84 1.58 -7.98
C LYS A 48 -22.09 0.26 -7.80
N GLU A 49 -20.88 0.32 -7.24
CA GLU A 49 -19.96 -0.81 -7.11
C GLU A 49 -19.80 -1.24 -5.66
N LEU A 50 -20.68 -0.80 -4.76
CA LEU A 50 -20.68 -1.22 -3.36
C LEU A 50 -20.75 -2.75 -3.27
N GLY A 51 -19.84 -3.34 -2.50
CA GLY A 51 -19.68 -4.78 -2.37
C GLY A 51 -18.94 -5.46 -3.53
N ARG A 52 -18.66 -4.75 -4.64
CA ARG A 52 -17.88 -5.30 -5.75
C ARG A 52 -16.45 -5.58 -5.30
N ARG A 53 -15.92 -6.71 -5.78
CA ARG A 53 -14.54 -7.14 -5.54
C ARG A 53 -13.67 -6.77 -6.71
N PHE A 54 -12.45 -6.37 -6.39
CA PHE A 54 -11.40 -6.08 -7.33
C PHE A 54 -10.12 -6.77 -6.89
N ARG A 55 -9.27 -7.08 -7.84
CA ARG A 55 -7.91 -7.53 -7.60
C ARG A 55 -6.97 -6.35 -7.86
N SER A 56 -6.02 -6.11 -6.97
CA SER A 56 -4.97 -5.12 -7.22
C SER A 56 -4.09 -5.62 -8.37
N GLY A 57 -4.00 -4.83 -9.43
CA GLY A 57 -3.15 -5.09 -10.57
C GLY A 57 -1.67 -4.86 -10.26
N TYR A 58 -0.83 -5.07 -11.27
CA TYR A 58 0.56 -4.65 -11.19
C TYR A 58 0.66 -3.14 -11.37
N TYR A 59 1.64 -2.53 -10.71
CA TYR A 59 1.92 -1.11 -10.81
C TYR A 59 2.61 -0.76 -12.12
N SER A 60 2.38 0.45 -12.59
CA SER A 60 3.10 1.04 -13.71
C SER A 60 4.38 1.73 -13.22
N TRP A 61 5.45 1.61 -13.99
CA TRP A 61 6.67 2.39 -13.76
C TRP A 61 6.45 3.90 -13.91
N MET A 62 5.47 4.30 -14.72
CA MET A 62 5.18 5.71 -15.01
C MET A 62 4.29 6.36 -13.95
N ASP A 63 3.32 5.61 -13.40
CA ASP A 63 2.35 6.15 -12.43
C ASP A 63 2.88 6.15 -11.00
N GLY A 64 3.88 5.31 -10.73
CA GLY A 64 4.45 5.13 -9.41
C GLY A 64 3.65 4.17 -8.52
N LEU A 65 4.15 3.99 -7.29
CA LEU A 65 3.63 2.99 -6.34
C LEU A 65 2.42 3.47 -5.55
N ASP A 66 1.96 4.71 -5.71
CA ASP A 66 0.75 5.20 -5.05
C ASP A 66 -0.52 4.98 -5.91
N CYS A 67 -0.35 4.86 -7.24
CA CYS A 67 -1.43 4.59 -8.17
C CYS A 67 -1.71 3.08 -8.26
N ILE A 68 -2.79 2.65 -7.66
CA ILE A 68 -3.23 1.26 -7.63
C ILE A 68 -4.18 1.03 -8.79
N TRP A 69 -3.76 0.17 -9.70
CA TRP A 69 -4.61 -0.35 -10.75
C TRP A 69 -5.54 -1.43 -10.21
N LEU A 70 -6.81 -1.38 -10.55
CA LEU A 70 -7.81 -2.37 -10.18
C LEU A 70 -8.20 -3.22 -11.39
N VAL A 71 -8.21 -4.52 -11.13
CA VAL A 71 -8.54 -5.57 -12.07
C VAL A 71 -9.89 -6.15 -11.67
N ASN A 72 -10.79 -6.22 -12.62
CA ASN A 72 -12.14 -6.72 -12.42
C ASN A 72 -12.20 -8.25 -12.40
N ASN A 73 -13.42 -8.80 -12.28
CA ASN A 73 -13.64 -10.23 -12.21
C ASN A 73 -13.18 -10.99 -13.46
N ASP A 74 -13.14 -10.33 -14.62
CA ASP A 74 -12.69 -10.93 -15.89
C ASP A 74 -11.16 -10.89 -16.06
N GLY A 75 -10.42 -10.38 -15.08
CA GLY A 75 -8.96 -10.22 -15.20
C GLY A 75 -8.56 -9.03 -16.06
N LYS A 76 -9.46 -8.06 -16.29
CA LYS A 76 -9.19 -6.84 -17.06
C LYS A 76 -8.95 -5.65 -16.13
N TYR A 77 -7.95 -4.86 -16.46
CA TYR A 77 -7.72 -3.56 -15.84
C TYR A 77 -8.88 -2.63 -16.18
N GLU A 78 -9.50 -2.02 -15.16
CA GLU A 78 -10.72 -1.23 -15.34
C GLU A 78 -10.58 0.18 -14.76
N GLN A 79 -10.04 0.31 -13.55
CA GLN A 79 -10.02 1.57 -12.80
C GLN A 79 -8.71 1.75 -12.04
N THR A 80 -8.42 2.97 -11.63
CA THR A 80 -7.28 3.31 -10.77
C THR A 80 -7.75 4.05 -9.51
N LEU A 81 -6.99 3.92 -8.44
CA LEU A 81 -7.20 4.69 -7.21
C LEU A 81 -5.88 4.86 -6.45
N ASP A 82 -5.89 5.73 -5.43
CA ASP A 82 -4.73 5.92 -4.55
C ASP A 82 -4.87 5.14 -3.22
N HIS A 83 -3.77 5.03 -2.47
CA HIS A 83 -3.81 4.34 -1.18
C HIS A 83 -4.75 5.00 -0.18
N ALA A 84 -4.84 6.33 -0.16
CA ALA A 84 -5.68 7.05 0.80
C ALA A 84 -7.16 6.70 0.61
N TYR A 85 -7.60 6.59 -0.65
CA TYR A 85 -8.93 6.21 -1.07
C TYR A 85 -9.19 4.74 -0.74
N LEU A 86 -8.24 3.85 -1.05
CA LEU A 86 -8.35 2.43 -0.73
C LEU A 86 -8.58 2.22 0.77
N TYR A 87 -7.73 2.78 1.63
CA TYR A 87 -7.84 2.57 3.09
C TYR A 87 -9.11 3.17 3.69
N LYS A 88 -9.73 4.15 3.03
CA LYS A 88 -10.93 4.82 3.52
C LYS A 88 -12.22 4.12 3.06
N PHE A 89 -12.22 3.58 1.83
CA PHE A 89 -13.44 3.17 1.14
C PHE A 89 -13.48 1.69 0.77
N PHE A 90 -12.34 1.01 0.85
CA PHE A 90 -12.20 -0.41 0.53
C PHE A 90 -11.80 -1.20 1.77
N GLU A 91 -12.18 -2.46 1.74
CA GLU A 91 -11.75 -3.48 2.69
C GLU A 91 -10.82 -4.44 1.96
N ILE A 92 -9.64 -4.69 2.53
CA ILE A 92 -8.69 -5.65 1.98
C ILE A 92 -9.08 -7.04 2.51
N GLU A 93 -9.72 -7.84 1.67
CA GLU A 93 -10.17 -9.19 2.05
C GLU A 93 -9.00 -10.19 2.05
N LYS A 94 -8.09 -10.07 1.08
CA LYS A 94 -6.96 -11.00 0.93
C LYS A 94 -5.71 -10.27 0.48
N VAL A 95 -4.64 -10.38 1.25
CA VAL A 95 -3.32 -9.89 0.86
C VAL A 95 -2.57 -10.98 0.10
N SER A 96 -2.05 -10.62 -1.07
CA SER A 96 -1.23 -11.51 -1.89
C SER A 96 0.19 -11.65 -1.33
N LYS A 97 0.84 -12.78 -1.62
CA LYS A 97 2.27 -13.02 -1.34
C LYS A 97 3.18 -12.54 -2.50
N GLU A 98 2.61 -11.93 -3.53
CA GLU A 98 3.35 -11.42 -4.68
C GLU A 98 4.37 -10.38 -4.23
N ARG A 99 5.63 -10.55 -4.66
CA ARG A 99 6.73 -9.63 -4.32
C ARG A 99 7.09 -8.70 -5.47
N SER A 100 6.65 -9.00 -6.69
CA SER A 100 6.90 -8.17 -7.85
C SER A 100 5.80 -7.13 -7.99
N PHE A 101 6.15 -5.84 -7.89
CA PHE A 101 5.18 -4.76 -8.06
C PHE A 101 4.81 -4.51 -9.53
N TYR A 102 5.76 -4.64 -10.44
CA TYR A 102 5.60 -4.18 -11.83
C TYR A 102 5.21 -5.27 -12.83
N GLY A 103 5.15 -6.53 -12.40
CA GLY A 103 4.61 -7.61 -13.23
C GLY A 103 5.33 -7.84 -14.58
N ARG A 104 6.62 -7.49 -14.69
CA ARG A 104 7.39 -7.70 -15.93
C ARG A 104 7.33 -9.17 -16.33
N ASN A 105 6.93 -9.43 -17.59
CA ASN A 105 6.73 -10.77 -18.15
C ASN A 105 5.69 -11.63 -17.42
N ARG A 106 4.73 -11.02 -16.71
CA ARG A 106 3.60 -11.75 -16.13
C ARG A 106 2.49 -11.90 -17.16
N PRO A 107 1.79 -13.04 -17.19
CA PRO A 107 0.61 -13.21 -18.03
C PRO A 107 -0.52 -12.29 -17.55
N GLN A 108 -1.54 -12.12 -18.38
CA GLN A 108 -2.77 -11.46 -17.97
C GLN A 108 -3.40 -12.19 -16.77
N PHE A 109 -4.07 -11.43 -15.91
CA PHE A 109 -4.74 -12.00 -14.75
C PHE A 109 -5.82 -12.99 -15.17
N GLU A 110 -5.84 -14.13 -14.48
CA GLU A 110 -6.97 -15.05 -14.57
C GLU A 110 -8.22 -14.43 -13.94
N PRO A 111 -9.43 -14.78 -14.43
CA PRO A 111 -10.69 -14.40 -13.81
C PRO A 111 -10.74 -14.74 -12.32
N MET A 112 -11.45 -13.91 -11.55
CA MET A 112 -11.68 -14.20 -10.13
C MET A 112 -12.71 -15.32 -9.98
N LYS A 113 -12.34 -16.34 -9.21
CA LYS A 113 -13.24 -17.42 -8.78
C LYS A 113 -14.01 -17.00 -7.53
#